data_AF-A0A645A2J7-F1
#
_entry.id   AF-A0A645A2J7-F1
#
_cell.length_a   1.000
_cell.length_b   1.000
_cell.length_c   1.000
_cell.angle_alpha   90.00
_cell.angle_beta   90.00
_cell.angle_gamma   90.00
#
_symmetry.space_group_name_H-M   'P 1'
#
loop_
_entity.id
_entity.type
_entity.pdbx_description
1 polymer ?
#
loop_
_entity_poly.entity_id
_entity_poly.type
_entity_poly.pdbx_seq_one_letter_code
_entity_poly.pdbx_strand_id
1 'polypeptide(L)' 'MTILFNLVGFLKKFAIYVLPCYTDTTAILKGETAVMFNNPNSTFGTSMLVFLGWTVVCYLISHFVFTKKDILI' A
#
# COMPACT_ATOMS: atom_id res chain seq x y z
N MET A 1 -4.57 -25.26 -13.56
CA MET A 1 -4.09 -24.96 -12.19
C MET A 1 -2.95 -23.95 -12.16
N THR A 2 -2.09 -23.89 -13.18
CA THR A 2 -0.96 -22.94 -13.29
C THR A 2 -1.33 -21.45 -13.30
N ILE A 3 -2.47 -21.06 -13.88
CA ILE A 3 -2.91 -19.65 -13.91
C ILE A 3 -3.23 -19.13 -12.50
N LEU A 4 -3.88 -19.98 -11.68
CA LEU A 4 -4.22 -19.65 -10.30
C LEU A 4 -2.96 -19.47 -9.44
N PHE A 5 -1.97 -20.35 -9.60
CA PHE A 5 -0.68 -20.24 -8.90
C PHE A 5 0.10 -18.98 -9.30
N ASN A 6 0.08 -18.60 -10.58
CA ASN A 6 0.72 -17.36 -11.04
C ASN A 6 0.02 -16.11 -10.50
N LEU A 7 -1.31 -16.11 -10.46
CA LEU A 7 -2.10 -15.00 -9.91
C LEU A 7 -1.87 -14.84 -8.41
N VAL A 8 -1.87 -15.93 -7.64
CA VAL A 8 -1.57 -15.92 -6.19
C VAL A 8 -0.14 -15.43 -5.94
N GLY A 9 0.84 -15.86 -6.73
CA GLY A 9 2.21 -15.38 -6.64
C GLY A 9 2.35 -13.89 -6.93
N PHE A 10 1.59 -13.37 -7.90
CA PHE A 10 1.54 -11.95 -8.23
C PHE A 10 0.88 -11.12 -7.11
N LEU A 11 -0.28 -11.55 -6.61
CA LEU A 11 -0.99 -10.89 -5.52
C LEU A 11 -0.14 -10.85 -4.24
N LYS A 12 0.60 -11.92 -3.93
CA LYS A 12 1.50 -11.95 -2.77
C LYS A 12 2.63 -10.91 -2.86
N LYS A 13 3.09 -10.57 -4.08
CA LYS A 13 4.07 -9.50 -4.28
C LYS A 13 3.46 -8.11 -4.08
N PHE A 14 2.22 -7.92 -4.53
CA PHE A 14 1.51 -6.64 -4.41
C PHE A 14 0.97 -6.39 -3.00
N ALA A 15 0.65 -7.46 -2.27
CA ALA A 15 0.14 -7.46 -0.91
C ALA A 15 1.00 -6.63 0.06
N ILE A 16 2.32 -6.60 -0.13
CA ILE A 16 3.27 -5.85 0.70
C ILE A 16 3.05 -4.34 0.59
N TYR A 17 2.44 -3.84 -0.49
CA TYR A 17 2.18 -2.42 -0.70
C TYR A 17 0.78 -1.99 -0.28
N VAL A 18 -0.15 -2.93 -0.08
CA VAL A 18 -1.55 -2.62 0.21
C VAL A 18 -1.93 -3.00 1.64
N LEU A 19 -1.46 -4.16 2.11
CA LEU A 19 -1.79 -4.66 3.44
C LEU A 19 -1.19 -3.85 4.60
N PRO A 20 -0.04 -3.16 4.49
CA PRO A 20 0.43 -2.26 5.54
C PRO A 20 -0.59 -1.16 5.90
N CYS A 21 -1.43 -0.75 4.95
CA CYS A 21 -2.49 0.24 5.18
C CYS A 21 -3.63 -0.27 6.07
N TYR A 22 -3.73 -1.58 6.27
CA TYR A 22 -4.77 -2.23 7.08
C TYR A 22 -4.21 -2.91 8.35
N THR A 23 -2.89 -2.88 8.54
CA THR A 23 -2.25 -3.43 9.74
C THR A 23 -2.06 -2.36 10.82
N ASP A 24 -2.04 -2.78 12.08
CA ASP A 24 -1.78 -1.90 13.21
C ASP A 24 -0.40 -1.24 13.08
N THR A 25 -0.37 0.09 13.20
CA THR A 25 0.85 0.89 13.13
C THR A 25 1.91 0.46 14.14
N THR A 26 1.51 -0.03 15.32
CA THR A 26 2.43 -0.54 16.33
C THR A 26 3.15 -1.82 15.88
N ALA A 27 2.48 -2.70 15.15
CA ALA A 27 3.07 -3.90 14.55
C ALA A 27 4.05 -3.54 13.42
N ILE A 28 3.75 -2.48 12.65
CA ILE A 28 4.64 -1.94 11.62
C ILE A 28 5.92 -1.37 12.26
N LEU A 29 5.78 -0.58 13.33
CA LEU A 29 6.91 0.00 14.08
C LEU A 29 7.81 -1.07 14.70
N LYS A 30 7.24 -2.18 15.17
CA LYS A 30 7.98 -3.33 15.71
C LYS A 30 8.62 -4.22 14.64
N GLY A 31 8.31 -4.00 13.36
CA GLY A 31 8.81 -4.83 12.26
C GLY A 31 8.16 -6.22 12.18
N GLU A 32 7.07 -6.45 12.91
CA GLU A 32 6.32 -7.72 12.92
C GLU A 32 5.70 -8.03 11.54
N THR A 33 5.57 -7.01 10.69
CA THR A 33 5.12 -7.12 9.29
C THR A 33 5.97 -8.08 8.46
N ALA A 34 7.27 -8.15 8.69
CA ALA A 34 8.17 -9.07 7.97
C ALA A 34 7.77 -10.53 8.21
N VAL A 35 7.34 -10.84 9.44
CA VAL A 35 6.87 -12.17 9.85
C VAL A 35 5.43 -12.40 9.36
N MET A 36 4.55 -11.41 9.49
CA MET A 36 3.15 -11.50 9.04
C MET A 36 3.03 -11.77 7.54
N PHE A 37 3.84 -11.11 6.71
CA PHE A 37 3.82 -11.29 5.25
C PHE A 37 4.77 -12.38 4.76
N ASN A 38 5.51 -13.03 5.67
CA ASN A 38 6.57 -13.99 5.37
C ASN A 38 7.48 -13.46 4.25
N ASN A 39 7.88 -12.19 4.40
CA ASN A 39 8.70 -11.49 3.44
C ASN A 39 9.66 -10.55 4.17
N PRO A 40 10.98 -10.83 4.16
CA PRO A 40 11.97 -10.02 4.86
C PRO A 40 12.10 -8.60 4.29
N ASN A 41 11.61 -8.35 3.07
CA ASN A 41 11.59 -7.01 2.51
C ASN A 41 10.46 -6.14 3.09
N SER A 42 9.47 -6.73 3.78
CA SER A 42 8.38 -5.98 4.44
C SER A 42 8.85 -5.42 5.78
N THR A 43 9.69 -4.39 5.70
CA THR A 43 10.23 -3.65 6.84
C THR A 43 9.47 -2.36 7.07
N PHE A 44 9.66 -1.75 8.24
CA PHE A 44 9.15 -0.41 8.56
C PHE A 44 9.42 0.61 7.44
N GLY A 45 10.63 0.60 6.86
CA GLY A 45 11.01 1.53 5.79
C GLY A 45 10.16 1.37 4.52
N THR A 46 9.82 0.13 4.15
CA THR A 46 8.94 -0.12 2.99
C THR A 46 7.51 0.33 3.24
N SER A 47 6.98 0.08 4.44
CA SER A 47 5.65 0.56 4.82
C SER A 47 5.58 2.09 4.87
N MET A 48 6.64 2.75 5.33
CA MET A 48 6.73 4.21 5.34
C MET A 48 6.70 4.79 3.92
N LEU A 49 7.45 4.19 2.98
CA LEU A 49 7.42 4.61 1.56
C LEU A 49 6.03 4.45 0.95
N VAL A 50 5.32 3.38 1.29
CA VAL A 50 3.93 3.15 0.87
C VAL A 50 3.02 4.26 1.38
N PHE A 51 3.12 4.65 2.66
CA PHE A 51 2.30 5.72 3.22
C PHE A 51 2.57 7.08 2.59
N LEU A 52 3.84 7.40 2.32
CA LEU A 52 4.21 8.63 1.61
C LEU A 52 3.67 8.63 0.18
N GLY A 53 3.82 7.51 -0.55
CA GLY A 53 3.27 7.35 -1.89
C GLY A 53 1.75 7.50 -1.90
N TRP A 54 1.06 6.91 -0.93
CA TRP A 54 -0.39 7.02 -0.79
C TRP A 54 -0.85 8.45 -0.52
N THR A 55 -0.10 9.21 0.29
CA THR A 55 -0.36 10.64 0.54
C THR A 55 -0.37 11.44 -0.76
N VAL A 56 0.61 11.21 -1.63
CA VAL A 56 0.69 11.87 -2.95
C VAL A 56 -0.50 11.48 -3.83
N VAL A 57 -0.87 10.19 -3.85
CA VAL A 57 -2.03 9.71 -4.62
C VAL A 57 -3.32 10.38 -4.13
N CYS A 58 -3.55 10.43 -2.81
CA CYS A 58 -4.70 11.12 -2.23
C CYS A 58 -4.71 12.62 -2.59
N TYR A 59 -3.55 13.28 -2.56
CA TYR A 59 -3.42 14.68 -2.99
C TYR A 59 -3.79 14.86 -4.46
N LEU A 60 -3.29 14.02 -5.37
CA LEU A 60 -3.58 14.10 -6.80
C LEU A 60 -5.07 13.87 -7.09
N ILE A 61 -5.68 12.88 -6.46
CA ILE A 61 -7.11 12.59 -6.60
C ILE A 61 -7.93 13.79 -6.10
N SER A 62 -7.60 14.30 -4.91
CA SER A 62 -8.23 15.48 -4.33
C SER A 62 -8.11 16.69 -5.26
N HIS A 63 -6.90 16.99 -5.72
CA HIS A 63 -6.62 18.11 -6.63
C HIS A 63 -7.38 17.98 -7.96
N PHE A 64 -7.42 16.79 -8.55
CA PHE A 64 -8.18 16.56 -9.78
C PHE A 64 -9.68 16.74 -9.56
N VAL A 65 -10.23 16.22 -8.46
CA VAL A 65 -11.65 16.36 -8.13
C VAL A 65 -12.02 17.82 -7.89
N PHE A 66 -11.21 18.57 -7.13
CA PHE A 66 -11.46 19.99 -6.85
C PHE A 66 -11.31 20.86 -8.10
N THR A 67 -10.27 20.67 -8.91
CA THR A 67 -10.09 21.42 -10.17
C THR A 67 -11.23 21.17 -11.18
N LYS A 68 -11.86 19.99 -11.17
CA LYS A 68 -13.03 19.71 -12.00
C LYS A 68 -14.34 20.25 -11.43
N LYS A 69 -14.44 20.41 -10.11
CA LYS A 69 -15.64 20.92 -9.43
C LYS A 69 -15.67 22.44 -9.30
N ASP A 70 -14.51 23.11 -9.31
CA ASP A 70 -14.41 24.59 -9.30
C ASP A 70 -14.74 25.24 -10.65
N ILE A 71 -14.90 24.48 -11.74
CA ILE A 71 -15.33 25.03 -13.05
C ILE A 71 -16.82 25.40 -13.11
N LEU A 72 -17.56 25.21 -12.01
CA LEU A 72 -19.02 25.37 -11.94
C LEU A 72 -19.48 26.52 -11.01
N ILE A 73 -18.61 27.50 -10.74
CA ILE A 73 -19.03 28.81 -10.19
C ILE A 73 -18.68 29.95 -11.14
#